data_AF-A0A5K0XGX2-F1
#
_entry.id   AF-A0A5K0XGX2-F1
#
_cell.length_a   1.000
_cell.length_b   1.000
_cell.length_c   1.000
_cell.angle_alpha   90.00
_cell.angle_beta   90.00
_cell.angle_gamma   90.00
#
_symmetry.space_group_name_H-M   'P 1'
#
loop_
_entity.id
_entity.type
_entity.pdbx_description
1 polymer ?
#
loop_
_entity_poly.entity_id
_entity_poly.type
_entity_poly.pdbx_seq_one_letter_code
_entity_poly.pdbx_strand_id
1 'polypeptide(L)'
;VHISLVGSDHMRVSWITEDKHAPSVVEYGKIAGKYSRSATAEDTSYRYFFYSSGKIHHVKIGPLDADTTYYYRCGGDGSELSFKTPPSVLPITFAIV
;
A
#
# COMPACT_ATOMS: atom_id res chain seq x y z
N VAL A 1 5.55 5.22 -4.64
CA VAL A 1 4.76 4.29 -3.79
C VAL A 1 5.73 3.40 -3.05
N HIS A 2 5.52 3.14 -1.77
CA HIS A 2 6.30 2.16 -1.00
C HIS A 2 5.36 1.26 -0.17
N ILE A 3 5.83 0.07 0.16
CA ILE A 3 5.08 -0.91 0.96
C ILE A 3 5.89 -1.33 2.18
N SER A 4 5.20 -1.71 3.25
CA SER A 4 5.80 -2.21 4.48
C SER A 4 4.89 -3.22 5.17
N LEU A 5 5.49 -4.17 5.88
CA LEU A 5 4.75 -5.15 6.69
C LEU A 5 4.17 -4.45 7.94
N VAL A 6 2.90 -4.71 8.26
CA VAL A 6 2.25 -4.16 9.47
C VAL A 6 1.43 -5.24 10.15
N GLY A 7 2.02 -5.97 11.09
CA GLY A 7 1.38 -7.13 11.71
C GLY A 7 1.59 -8.41 10.90
N SER A 8 0.91 -9.49 11.28
CA SER A 8 1.14 -10.84 10.74
C SER A 8 0.65 -11.02 9.29
N ASP A 9 -0.46 -10.37 8.96
CA ASP A 9 -1.25 -10.64 7.75
C ASP A 9 -1.75 -9.34 7.11
N HIS A 10 -1.14 -8.20 7.44
CA HIS A 10 -1.48 -6.93 6.84
C HIS A 10 -0.24 -6.24 6.28
N MET A 11 -0.48 -5.50 5.21
CA MET A 11 0.52 -4.65 4.57
C MET A 11 0.06 -3.20 4.64
N ARG A 12 1.00 -2.28 4.76
CA ARG A 12 0.75 -0.86 4.56
C ARG A 12 1.28 -0.43 3.21
N VAL A 13 0.41 0.22 2.45
CA VAL A 13 0.72 0.87 1.17
C VAL A 13 0.73 2.36 1.41
N SER A 14 1.82 3.01 1.00
CA SER A 14 2.01 4.44 1.20
C SER A 14 2.45 5.15 -0.07
N TRP A 15 1.89 6.32 -0.33
CA TRP A 15 2.26 7.17 -1.46
C TRP A 15 2.00 8.64 -1.14
N ILE A 16 2.45 9.53 -2.02
CA ILE A 16 2.29 10.98 -1.89
C ILE A 16 1.61 11.50 -3.15
N THR A 17 0.65 12.42 -3.01
CA THR A 17 0.04 13.17 -4.11
C THR A 17 0.16 14.68 -3.88
N GLU A 18 0.23 15.45 -4.95
CA GLU A 18 0.12 16.93 -4.88
C GLU A 18 -1.34 17.37 -4.72
N ASP A 19 -2.29 16.61 -5.28
CA ASP A 19 -3.71 16.88 -5.12
C ASP A 19 -4.17 16.57 -3.69
N LYS A 20 -4.69 17.60 -3.01
CA LYS A 20 -5.20 17.53 -1.63
C LYS A 20 -6.53 16.78 -1.54
N HIS A 21 -7.28 16.69 -2.64
CA HIS A 21 -8.55 15.99 -2.71
C HIS A 21 -8.40 14.52 -3.12
N ALA A 22 -7.20 14.09 -3.50
CA ALA A 22 -6.93 12.70 -3.86
C ALA A 22 -7.37 11.75 -2.73
N PRO A 23 -8.10 10.67 -3.05
CA PRO A 23 -8.61 9.75 -2.05
C PRO A 23 -7.49 8.82 -1.53
N SER A 24 -7.51 8.57 -0.22
CA SER A 24 -6.63 7.61 0.46
C SER A 24 -7.20 6.20 0.37
N VAL A 25 -7.34 5.69 -0.85
CA VAL A 25 -7.92 4.37 -1.13
C VAL A 25 -6.91 3.46 -1.80
N VAL A 26 -6.90 2.18 -1.41
CA VAL A 26 -6.20 1.11 -2.10
C VAL A 26 -7.21 0.05 -2.48
N GLU A 27 -7.28 -0.24 -3.77
CA GLU A 27 -8.03 -1.37 -4.31
C GLU A 27 -7.05 -2.50 -4.63
N TYR A 28 -7.38 -3.72 -4.22
CA TYR A 28 -6.47 -4.86 -4.33
C TYR A 28 -7.20 -6.18 -4.58
N GLY A 29 -6.50 -7.13 -5.19
CA GLY A 29 -7.01 -8.46 -5.50
C GLY A 29 -5.90 -9.43 -5.87
N LYS A 30 -6.24 -10.70 -6.05
CA LYS A 30 -5.28 -11.77 -6.39
C LYS A 30 -5.07 -11.95 -7.89
N ILE A 31 -5.86 -11.26 -8.71
CA ILE A 31 -5.86 -11.39 -10.16
C ILE A 31 -5.56 -10.00 -10.75
N ALA A 32 -4.58 -9.92 -11.64
CA ALA A 32 -4.24 -8.70 -12.33
C ALA A 32 -5.47 -8.08 -13.00
N GLY A 33 -5.63 -6.76 -12.86
CA GLY A 33 -6.75 -5.98 -13.34
C GLY A 33 -8.08 -6.21 -12.61
N LYS A 34 -8.13 -7.08 -11.60
CA LYS A 34 -9.36 -7.39 -10.83
C LYS A 34 -9.15 -7.20 -9.34
N TYR A 35 -9.66 -6.08 -8.85
CA TYR A 35 -9.57 -5.68 -7.45
C TYR A 35 -10.87 -6.03 -6.72
N SER A 36 -10.87 -7.13 -5.97
CA SER A 36 -12.06 -7.63 -5.26
C SER A 36 -12.26 -6.99 -3.88
N ARG A 37 -11.27 -6.27 -3.38
CA ARG A 37 -11.28 -5.64 -2.06
C ARG A 37 -10.77 -4.20 -2.17
N SER A 38 -11.21 -3.35 -1.24
CA SER A 38 -10.70 -2.00 -1.08
C SER A 38 -10.48 -1.70 0.40
N ALA A 39 -9.59 -0.76 0.68
CA ALA A 39 -9.38 -0.20 2.01
C ALA A 39 -9.16 1.31 1.88
N THR A 40 -9.67 2.05 2.86
CA THR A 40 -9.53 3.51 2.95
C THR A 40 -8.86 3.85 4.26
N ALA A 41 -8.06 4.92 4.28
CA ALA A 41 -7.44 5.41 5.51
C ALA A 41 -7.40 6.94 5.57
N GLU A 42 -6.96 7.47 6.70
CA GLU A 42 -6.63 8.87 6.85
C GLU A 42 -5.30 9.20 6.16
N ASP A 43 -5.20 10.44 5.68
CA ASP A 43 -3.98 11.02 5.14
C ASP A 43 -3.34 12.00 6.13
N THR A 44 -2.10 12.36 5.86
CA THR A 44 -1.35 13.35 6.62
C THR A 44 -0.52 14.23 5.71
N SER A 45 0.07 15.28 6.27
CA SER A 45 1.07 16.11 5.59
C SER A 45 1.99 16.73 6.65
N TYR A 46 3.16 17.17 6.24
CA TYR A 46 4.08 17.87 7.12
C TYR A 46 4.57 19.18 6.49
N ARG A 47 5.07 20.07 7.35
CA ARG A 47 5.69 21.33 6.95
C ARG A 47 7.07 21.42 7.59
N TYR A 48 8.07 21.79 6.81
CA TYR A 48 9.45 21.98 7.23
C TYR A 48 9.99 23.31 6.69
N PHE A 49 10.18 24.30 7.56
CA PHE A 49 10.43 25.70 7.19
C PHE A 49 9.40 26.21 6.16
N PHE A 50 9.87 26.53 4.94
CA PHE A 50 9.06 27.02 3.83
C PHE A 50 8.52 25.89 2.94
N TYR A 51 8.96 24.64 3.16
CA TYR A 51 8.47 23.48 2.43
C TYR A 51 7.20 22.93 3.09
N SER A 52 6.18 22.67 2.28
CA SER A 52 5.02 21.87 2.67
C SER A 52 5.01 20.62 1.81
N SER A 53 4.84 19.46 2.43
CA SER A 53 4.72 18.21 1.68
C SER A 53 3.42 18.17 0.89
N GLY A 54 3.40 17.31 -0.13
CA GLY A 54 2.15 16.79 -0.66
C GLY A 54 1.36 16.02 0.41
N LYS A 55 0.17 15.57 0.03
CA LYS A 55 -0.68 14.70 0.83
C LYS A 55 -0.06 13.31 0.90
N ILE A 56 0.12 12.79 2.11
CA ILE A 56 0.75 11.50 2.39
C ILE A 56 -0.34 10.52 2.78
N HIS A 57 -0.46 9.46 2.00
CA HIS A 57 -1.46 8.42 2.22
C HIS A 57 -0.83 7.21 2.90
N HIS A 58 -1.50 6.67 3.91
CA HIS A 58 -1.08 5.45 4.61
C HIS A 58 -2.25 4.48 4.75
N VAL A 59 -2.38 3.54 3.80
CA VAL A 59 -3.50 2.59 3.80
C VAL A 59 -3.04 1.22 4.28
N LYS A 60 -3.68 0.71 5.32
CA LYS A 60 -3.51 -0.67 5.80
C LYS A 60 -4.47 -1.59 5.06
N ILE A 61 -3.94 -2.58 4.34
CA ILE A 61 -4.70 -3.62 3.64
C ILE A 61 -4.53 -4.96 4.36
N GLY A 62 -5.59 -5.76 4.36
CA GLY A 62 -5.62 -7.08 4.99
C GLY A 62 -6.93 -7.35 5.72
N PRO A 63 -7.07 -8.53 6.36
CA PRO A 63 -6.08 -9.60 6.43
C PRO A 63 -5.79 -10.20 5.03
N LEU A 64 -4.55 -10.62 4.79
CA LEU A 64 -4.04 -11.16 3.52
C LEU A 64 -3.57 -12.60 3.71
N ASP A 65 -3.70 -13.40 2.66
CA ASP A 65 -3.21 -14.77 2.66
C ASP A 65 -1.68 -14.77 2.54
N ALA A 66 -1.03 -15.71 3.21
CA ALA A 66 0.41 -15.93 3.13
C ALA A 66 0.82 -16.43 1.72
N ASP A 67 2.09 -16.22 1.37
CA ASP A 67 2.70 -16.66 0.10
C ASP A 67 1.89 -16.31 -1.17
N THR A 68 1.14 -15.21 -1.14
CA THR A 68 0.17 -14.85 -2.18
C THR A 68 0.54 -13.52 -2.84
N THR A 69 0.52 -13.49 -4.16
CA THR A 69 0.67 -12.25 -4.92
C THR A 69 -0.63 -11.47 -4.92
N TYR A 70 -0.56 -10.21 -4.52
CA TYR A 70 -1.65 -9.25 -4.62
C TYR A 70 -1.29 -8.17 -5.63
N TYR A 71 -2.24 -7.85 -6.48
CA TYR A 71 -2.23 -6.71 -7.39
C TYR A 71 -3.05 -5.59 -6.75
N TYR A 72 -2.56 -4.36 -6.83
CA TYR A 72 -3.19 -3.22 -6.19
C TYR A 72 -2.98 -1.93 -6.97
N ARG A 73 -3.89 -0.98 -6.77
CA ARG A 73 -3.74 0.40 -7.24
C ARG A 73 -4.09 1.39 -6.14
N CYS A 74 -3.42 2.54 -6.18
CA CYS A 74 -3.61 3.62 -5.22
C CYS A 74 -4.52 4.69 -5.81
N GLY A 75 -5.33 5.36 -4.99
CA GLY A 75 -6.14 6.50 -5.41
C GLY A 75 -7.37 6.19 -6.28
N GLY A 76 -7.63 4.91 -6.59
CA GLY A 76 -8.78 4.44 -7.39
C GLY A 76 -8.55 4.43 -8.90
N ASP A 77 -7.58 5.19 -9.41
CA ASP A 77 -7.23 5.28 -10.83
C ASP A 77 -5.74 5.11 -11.13
N GLY A 78 -4.92 4.89 -10.09
CA GLY A 78 -3.48 4.73 -10.25
C GLY A 78 -3.07 3.48 -11.04
N SER A 79 -1.81 3.48 -11.49
CA SER A 79 -1.20 2.32 -12.14
C SER A 79 -1.22 1.09 -11.24
N GLU A 80 -1.42 -0.08 -11.83
CA GLU A 80 -1.35 -1.34 -11.12
C GLU A 80 0.09 -1.64 -10.68
N LEU A 81 0.22 -2.08 -9.44
CA LEU A 81 1.44 -2.55 -8.82
C LEU A 81 1.16 -3.93 -8.20
N SER A 82 2.21 -4.66 -7.84
CA SER A 82 2.05 -5.94 -7.15
C SER A 82 3.09 -6.16 -6.07
N PHE A 83 2.75 -7.01 -5.12
CA PHE A 83 3.68 -7.55 -4.12
C PHE A 83 3.26 -8.97 -3.76
N LYS A 84 4.20 -9.75 -3.21
CA LYS A 84 3.94 -11.07 -2.66
C LYS A 84 4.02 -10.99 -1.14
N THR A 85 3.00 -11.50 -0.44
CA THR A 85 3.06 -11.65 1.02
C THR A 85 4.12 -12.68 1.40
N PRO A 86 4.76 -12.55 2.58
CA PRO A 86 5.72 -13.53 3.04
C PRO A 86 5.05 -14.91 3.24
N PRO A 87 5.83 -16.01 3.14
CA PRO A 87 5.31 -17.33 3.48
C PRO A 87 5.03 -17.43 4.98
N SER A 88 4.07 -18.29 5.37
CA SER A 88 3.74 -18.54 6.78
C SER A 88 4.79 -19.37 7.51
N VAL A 89 5.70 -19.98 6.75
CA VAL A 89 6.81 -20.79 7.23
C VAL A 89 8.09 -20.41 6.49
N LEU A 90 9.23 -20.60 7.15
CA LEU A 90 10.55 -20.40 6.55
C LEU A 90 10.82 -21.42 5.42
N PRO A 91 11.67 -21.10 4.43
CA PRO A 91 12.64 -20.00 4.40
C PRO A 91 12.10 -18.66 3.85
N ILE A 92 12.73 -17.56 4.27
CA ILE A 92 12.57 -16.22 3.69
C ILE A 92 13.96 -15.60 3.48
N THR A 93 14.14 -14.87 2.38
CA THR A 93 15.38 -14.17 2.07
C THR A 93 15.20 -12.69 2.27
N PHE A 94 16.12 -12.08 3.03
CA PHE A 94 16.18 -10.64 3.22
C PHE A 94 17.39 -10.06 2.47
N ALA A 95 17.16 -8.96 1.75
CA ALA A 95 18.25 -8.10 1.30
C ALA A 95 18.59 -7.10 2.40
N ILE A 96 19.88 -6.91 2.66
CA ILE A 96 20.39 -5.88 3.60
C ILE A 96 21.08 -4.82 2.76
N VAL A 97 20.67 -3.57 2.91
CA VAL A 97 21.15 -2.39 2.16
C VAL A 97 21.63 -1.35 3.13
#